data_AF-A0A842J9N7-F1
#
_entry.id   AF-A0A842J9N7-F1
#
_cell.length_a   1.000
_cell.length_b   1.000
_cell.length_c   1.000
_cell.angle_alpha   90.00
_cell.angle_beta   90.00
_cell.angle_gamma   90.00
#
_symmetry.space_group_name_H-M   'P 1'
#
loop_
_entity.id
_entity.type
_entity.pdbx_description
1 polymer ?
#
loop_
_entity_poly.entity_id
_entity_poly.type
_entity_poly.pdbx_seq_one_letter_code
_entity_poly.pdbx_strand_id
1 'polypeptide(L)'
;MKTKLFLSQLAALVVVAAIFYASYGATNALASARANVPEIYFAWERAVPFWAWSIVPYWSLNLLYALGFFLCRDAGELARYVTQLLAAQLIATLFFIAFPLQMSWEKPTASGLSGFLFSSLAAFDLPFNQAPSLHIILCVVVGAFYLRKARAVWLKAALAAWFALIGLSVLTTYQHHFIDIPTGLAAGCLVLLIRPLDGAPLSFAISREAARYKWAALYLGLAFLTLFAAILGAKIWGAWMLWLSWASLSFALVACGYAFLGAGVFAKNEQGRHAFAAKALLFPYLCVARLNALFWLRGRRLSDEILPGLYLGSVKQAGKFDAVLDCAAEFERPGGAQIYASVPMLDMITPSADELKRSADELERLIKTTLCGGETLPQRAAELGLNFSAKAGCTHGRDFKFNEQMDSRVNLLACVAANESKNAKAEQILTDSNERTTETNGKKVLVCCALGYGRSASVLLAWLVIYAGLGFDDALNLLKSRREKIAVASSLRERIVRLAAEARANSKAE
;
A
#
# COMPACT_ATOMS: atom_id res chain seq x y z
N MET A 1 -4.59 -32.73 -15.69
CA MET A 1 -4.34 -31.55 -14.82
C MET A 1 -5.62 -30.94 -14.24
N LYS A 2 -6.69 -30.72 -15.03
CA LYS A 2 -7.95 -30.12 -14.55
C LYS A 2 -8.62 -30.86 -13.37
N THR A 3 -8.63 -32.20 -13.39
CA THR A 3 -9.23 -33.02 -12.32
C THR A 3 -8.51 -32.86 -10.98
N LYS A 4 -7.16 -32.79 -10.97
CA LYS A 4 -6.38 -32.60 -9.74
C LYS A 4 -6.65 -31.24 -9.08
N LEU A 5 -6.81 -30.20 -9.88
CA LEU A 5 -7.16 -28.86 -9.38
C LEU A 5 -8.58 -28.84 -8.80
N PHE A 6 -9.55 -29.46 -9.48
CA PHE A 6 -10.92 -29.54 -9.00
C PHE A 6 -11.03 -30.28 -7.65
N LEU A 7 -10.36 -31.42 -7.50
CA LEU A 7 -10.31 -32.12 -6.21
C LEU A 7 -9.66 -31.26 -5.12
N SER A 8 -8.60 -30.52 -5.45
CA SER A 8 -7.96 -29.60 -4.50
C SER A 8 -8.88 -28.45 -4.09
N GLN A 9 -9.65 -27.89 -5.02
CA GLN A 9 -10.65 -26.84 -4.74
C GLN A 9 -11.76 -27.36 -3.83
N LEU A 10 -12.28 -28.57 -4.10
CA LEU A 10 -13.30 -29.21 -3.28
C LEU A 10 -12.77 -29.53 -1.88
N ALA A 11 -11.59 -30.11 -1.77
CA ALA A 11 -10.95 -30.40 -0.48
C ALA A 11 -10.73 -29.11 0.33
N ALA A 12 -10.24 -28.04 -0.32
CA ALA A 12 -10.07 -26.75 0.33
C ALA A 12 -11.41 -26.18 0.83
N LEU A 13 -12.48 -26.26 0.02
CA LEU A 13 -13.81 -25.81 0.43
C LEU A 13 -14.29 -26.57 1.68
N VAL A 14 -14.18 -27.90 1.68
CA VAL A 14 -14.61 -28.73 2.82
C VAL A 14 -13.82 -28.40 4.08
N VAL A 15 -12.49 -28.27 3.98
CA VAL A 15 -11.63 -27.96 5.14
C VAL A 15 -11.93 -26.57 5.69
N VAL A 16 -12.00 -25.55 4.84
CA VAL A 16 -12.29 -24.18 5.29
C VAL A 16 -13.71 -24.09 5.87
N ALA A 17 -14.69 -24.77 5.27
CA ALA A 17 -16.04 -24.86 5.83
C ALA A 17 -16.04 -25.53 7.20
N ALA A 18 -15.35 -26.66 7.38
CA ALA A 18 -15.26 -27.34 8.67
C ALA A 18 -14.64 -26.43 9.75
N ILE A 19 -13.56 -25.71 9.42
CA ILE A 19 -12.93 -24.74 10.33
C ILE A 19 -13.90 -23.61 10.67
N PHE A 20 -14.63 -23.09 9.68
CA PHE A 20 -15.64 -22.05 9.87
C PHE A 20 -16.73 -22.51 10.84
N TYR A 21 -17.39 -23.64 10.57
CA TYR A 21 -18.48 -24.17 11.42
C TYR A 21 -18.00 -24.46 12.84
N ALA A 22 -16.81 -25.05 13.00
CA ALA A 22 -16.23 -25.36 14.31
C ALA A 22 -15.91 -24.09 15.10
N SER A 23 -15.21 -23.13 14.50
CA SER A 23 -14.80 -21.90 15.20
C SER A 23 -15.99 -20.97 15.47
N TYR A 24 -16.91 -20.80 14.51
CA TYR A 24 -18.10 -19.97 14.67
C TYR A 24 -19.07 -20.54 15.73
N GLY A 25 -19.26 -21.85 15.73
CA GLY A 25 -20.04 -22.55 16.76
C GLY A 25 -19.40 -22.44 18.14
N ALA A 26 -18.07 -22.56 18.24
CA ALA A 26 -17.35 -22.43 19.50
C ALA A 26 -17.45 -21.03 20.10
N THR A 27 -17.31 -19.97 19.30
CA THR A 27 -17.46 -18.59 19.80
C THR A 27 -18.88 -18.30 20.25
N ASN A 28 -19.88 -18.82 19.54
CA ASN A 28 -21.29 -18.72 19.94
C ASN A 28 -21.55 -19.44 21.27
N ALA A 29 -21.07 -20.68 21.44
CA ALA A 29 -21.22 -21.42 22.69
C ALA A 29 -20.54 -20.72 23.87
N LEU A 30 -19.36 -20.15 23.64
CA LEU A 30 -18.63 -19.39 24.65
C LEU A 30 -19.37 -18.11 25.05
N ALA A 31 -19.96 -17.41 24.08
CA ALA A 31 -20.74 -16.20 24.34
C ALA A 31 -22.06 -16.52 25.04
N SER A 32 -22.77 -17.58 24.63
CA SER A 32 -24.02 -18.01 25.27
C SER A 32 -23.84 -18.45 26.72
N ALA A 33 -22.64 -18.91 27.09
CA ALA A 33 -22.30 -19.28 28.46
C ALA A 33 -22.06 -18.05 29.37
N ARG A 34 -21.97 -16.83 28.84
CA ARG A 34 -21.76 -15.61 29.63
C ARG A 34 -23.08 -15.09 30.19
N ALA A 35 -23.07 -14.64 31.43
CA ALA A 35 -24.26 -14.12 32.11
C ALA A 35 -24.84 -12.86 31.45
N ASN A 36 -23.98 -11.97 30.93
CA ASN A 36 -24.37 -10.74 30.26
C ASN A 36 -23.51 -10.53 29.01
N VAL A 37 -24.15 -10.47 27.84
CA VAL A 37 -23.49 -10.10 26.58
C VAL A 37 -23.96 -8.70 26.18
N PRO A 38 -23.05 -7.72 26.04
CA PRO A 38 -23.44 -6.35 25.70
C PRO A 38 -24.02 -6.25 24.29
N GLU A 39 -24.83 -5.21 24.06
CA GLU A 39 -25.37 -4.81 22.77
C GLU A 39 -24.97 -3.35 22.51
N ILE A 40 -24.45 -3.05 21.32
CA ILE A 40 -24.07 -1.68 20.92
C ILE A 40 -24.85 -1.33 19.67
N TYR A 41 -25.80 -0.39 19.82
CA TYR A 41 -26.62 0.10 18.73
C TYR A 41 -26.82 1.62 18.83
N PHE A 42 -27.14 2.23 17.70
CA PHE A 42 -27.53 3.61 17.60
C PHE A 42 -29.06 3.74 17.58
N ALA A 43 -29.59 4.77 18.24
CA ALA A 43 -31.04 4.96 18.37
C ALA A 43 -31.77 5.06 17.01
N TRP A 44 -31.12 5.62 15.99
CA TRP A 44 -31.69 5.76 14.65
C TRP A 44 -31.87 4.42 13.92
N GLU A 45 -31.18 3.35 14.34
CA GLU A 45 -31.29 2.04 13.68
C GLU A 45 -32.72 1.48 13.77
N ARG A 46 -33.50 1.88 14.80
CA ARG A 46 -34.91 1.49 14.93
C ARG A 46 -35.80 2.02 13.81
N ALA A 47 -35.37 3.07 13.12
CA ALA A 47 -36.09 3.62 11.97
C ALA A 47 -35.78 2.84 10.67
N VAL A 48 -34.81 1.92 10.67
CA VAL A 48 -34.47 1.12 9.50
C VAL A 48 -35.58 0.08 9.27
N PRO A 49 -36.25 0.08 8.11
CA PRO A 49 -37.32 -0.87 7.84
C PRO A 49 -36.79 -2.29 7.66
N PHE A 50 -37.55 -3.27 8.16
CA PHE A 50 -37.29 -4.68 7.89
C PHE A 50 -37.71 -5.03 6.45
N TRP A 51 -36.78 -5.54 5.65
CA TRP A 51 -37.04 -5.97 4.28
C TRP A 51 -36.83 -7.47 4.13
N ALA A 52 -37.90 -8.26 4.24
CA ALA A 52 -37.80 -9.71 4.17
C ALA A 52 -37.14 -10.24 2.88
N TRP A 53 -37.25 -9.53 1.75
CA TRP A 53 -36.63 -9.93 0.48
C TRP A 53 -35.10 -9.75 0.47
N SER A 54 -34.53 -8.88 1.31
CA SER A 54 -33.08 -8.63 1.33
C SER A 54 -32.31 -9.80 1.96
N ILE A 55 -33.00 -10.80 2.53
CA ILE A 55 -32.39 -12.07 2.91
C ILE A 55 -31.79 -12.84 1.71
N VAL A 56 -32.29 -12.59 0.50
CA VAL A 56 -31.79 -13.20 -0.74
C VAL A 56 -30.37 -12.72 -1.05
N PRO A 57 -30.09 -11.40 -1.18
CA PRO A 57 -28.71 -10.94 -1.33
C PRO A 57 -27.85 -11.37 -0.15
N TYR A 58 -28.34 -11.31 1.10
CA TYR A 58 -27.60 -11.82 2.27
C TYR A 58 -27.12 -13.27 2.06
N TRP A 59 -28.03 -14.19 1.75
CA TRP A 59 -27.69 -15.60 1.50
C TRP A 59 -26.81 -15.80 0.28
N SER A 60 -26.92 -14.94 -0.74
CA SER A 60 -26.12 -15.05 -1.95
C SER A 60 -24.62 -14.99 -1.69
N LEU A 61 -24.17 -14.36 -0.59
CA LEU A 61 -22.76 -14.35 -0.21
C LEU A 61 -22.23 -15.76 0.07
N ASN A 62 -23.02 -16.64 0.70
CA ASN A 62 -22.61 -18.03 0.98
C ASN A 62 -22.35 -18.80 -0.32
N LEU A 63 -23.20 -18.57 -1.33
CA LEU A 63 -23.03 -19.16 -2.65
C LEU A 63 -21.80 -18.59 -3.36
N LEU A 64 -21.65 -17.26 -3.39
CA LEU A 64 -20.50 -16.59 -4.01
C LEU A 64 -19.18 -16.98 -3.35
N TYR A 65 -19.19 -17.16 -2.03
CA TYR A 65 -18.08 -17.65 -1.23
C TYR A 65 -17.61 -19.03 -1.74
N ALA A 66 -18.54 -19.99 -1.87
CA ALA A 66 -18.24 -21.35 -2.33
C ALA A 66 -17.81 -21.37 -3.80
N LEU A 67 -18.50 -20.62 -4.67
CA LEU A 67 -18.16 -20.50 -6.09
C LEU A 67 -16.76 -19.91 -6.30
N GLY A 68 -16.27 -19.07 -5.38
CA GLY A 68 -14.93 -18.48 -5.44
C GLY A 68 -13.81 -19.52 -5.50
N PHE A 69 -13.97 -20.67 -4.84
CA PHE A 69 -13.00 -21.77 -4.87
C PHE A 69 -12.83 -22.33 -6.29
N PHE A 70 -13.95 -22.54 -6.99
CA PHE A 70 -13.97 -23.11 -8.34
C PHE A 70 -13.55 -22.11 -9.42
N LEU A 71 -13.63 -20.81 -9.14
CA LEU A 71 -13.17 -19.71 -10.02
C LEU A 71 -11.65 -19.43 -9.94
N CYS A 72 -10.94 -20.09 -9.01
CA CYS A 72 -9.49 -20.00 -8.91
C CYS A 72 -8.82 -20.73 -10.09
N ARG A 73 -7.86 -20.06 -10.77
CA ARG A 73 -7.20 -20.56 -11.98
C ARG A 73 -6.10 -21.57 -11.69
N ASP A 74 -5.40 -21.38 -10.58
CA ASP A 74 -4.23 -22.16 -10.20
C ASP A 74 -4.16 -22.35 -8.68
N ALA A 75 -3.26 -23.23 -8.23
CA ALA A 75 -3.08 -23.55 -6.82
C ALA A 75 -2.60 -22.36 -5.98
N GLY A 76 -1.86 -21.41 -6.57
CA GLY A 76 -1.39 -20.20 -5.88
C GLY A 76 -2.53 -19.20 -5.63
N GLU A 77 -3.41 -19.02 -6.61
CA GLU A 77 -4.64 -18.22 -6.46
C GLU A 77 -5.59 -18.86 -5.44
N LEU A 78 -5.76 -20.19 -5.49
CA LEU A 78 -6.55 -20.93 -4.51
C LEU A 78 -5.98 -20.78 -3.10
N ALA A 79 -4.67 -20.98 -2.92
CA ALA A 79 -4.02 -20.82 -1.63
C ALA A 79 -4.17 -19.38 -1.10
N ARG A 80 -4.04 -18.36 -1.97
CA ARG A 80 -4.26 -16.96 -1.60
C ARG A 80 -5.70 -16.72 -1.13
N TYR A 81 -6.68 -17.21 -1.87
CA TYR A 81 -8.10 -17.08 -1.52
C TYR A 81 -8.38 -17.77 -0.18
N VAL A 82 -7.94 -19.02 -0.01
CA VAL A 82 -8.06 -19.77 1.26
C VAL A 82 -7.42 -19.03 2.43
N THR A 83 -6.20 -18.52 2.27
CA THR A 83 -5.53 -17.76 3.34
C THR A 83 -6.29 -16.48 3.69
N GLN A 84 -6.88 -15.79 2.73
CA GLN A 84 -7.70 -14.59 2.99
C GLN A 84 -8.96 -14.95 3.79
N LEU A 85 -9.64 -16.05 3.44
CA LEU A 85 -10.83 -16.52 4.16
C LEU A 85 -10.49 -16.98 5.59
N LEU A 86 -9.39 -17.71 5.77
CA LEU A 86 -8.93 -18.13 7.09
C LEU A 86 -8.47 -16.94 7.94
N ALA A 87 -7.82 -15.94 7.34
CA ALA A 87 -7.45 -14.71 8.05
C ALA A 87 -8.68 -13.90 8.47
N ALA A 88 -9.70 -13.81 7.60
CA ALA A 88 -10.99 -13.20 7.92
C ALA A 88 -11.66 -13.90 9.12
N GLN A 89 -11.70 -15.23 9.11
CA GLN A 89 -12.22 -16.03 10.21
C GLN A 89 -11.44 -15.83 11.50
N LEU A 90 -10.11 -15.88 11.44
CA LEU A 90 -9.25 -15.71 12.60
C LEU A 90 -9.46 -14.33 13.24
N ILE A 91 -9.48 -13.27 12.43
CA ILE A 91 -9.71 -11.92 12.94
C ILE A 91 -11.09 -11.83 13.60
N ALA A 92 -12.16 -12.28 12.94
CA ALA A 92 -13.50 -12.23 13.50
C ALA A 92 -13.61 -13.01 14.82
N THR A 93 -13.16 -14.27 14.84
CA THR A 93 -13.21 -15.15 16.02
C THR A 93 -12.43 -14.59 17.22
N LEU A 94 -11.26 -14.00 17.00
CA LEU A 94 -10.49 -13.34 18.08
C LEU A 94 -11.29 -12.19 18.71
N PHE A 95 -11.98 -11.40 17.90
CA PHE A 95 -12.83 -10.32 18.40
C PHE A 95 -14.10 -10.84 19.09
N PHE A 96 -14.75 -11.88 18.55
CA PHE A 96 -15.92 -12.50 19.21
C PHE A 96 -15.57 -13.08 20.59
N ILE A 97 -14.35 -13.58 20.78
CA ILE A 97 -13.88 -14.06 22.08
C ILE A 97 -13.55 -12.89 23.01
N ALA A 98 -12.83 -11.88 22.52
CA ALA A 98 -12.37 -10.75 23.33
C ALA A 98 -13.52 -9.82 23.75
N PHE A 99 -14.45 -9.54 22.83
CA PHE A 99 -15.55 -8.60 22.98
C PHE A 99 -16.84 -9.18 22.38
N PRO A 100 -17.46 -10.19 23.01
CA PRO A 100 -18.71 -10.74 22.51
C PRO A 100 -19.82 -9.68 22.56
N LEU A 101 -20.61 -9.62 21.51
CA LEU A 101 -21.71 -8.68 21.34
C LEU A 101 -22.92 -9.44 20.85
N GLN A 102 -24.12 -9.05 21.26
CA GLN A 102 -25.35 -9.72 20.83
C GLN A 102 -26.29 -8.79 20.07
N MET A 103 -27.15 -9.38 19.24
CA MET A 103 -28.31 -8.72 18.63
C MET A 103 -29.58 -9.25 19.30
N SER A 104 -30.31 -8.39 20.01
CA SER A 104 -31.48 -8.79 20.81
C SER A 104 -32.83 -8.60 20.09
N TRP A 105 -32.84 -8.04 18.88
CA TRP A 105 -34.08 -7.63 18.22
C TRP A 105 -34.88 -8.82 17.70
N GLU A 106 -36.18 -8.80 17.98
CA GLU A 106 -37.12 -9.80 17.46
C GLU A 106 -37.30 -9.61 15.94
N LYS A 107 -37.10 -10.71 15.19
CA LYS A 107 -37.26 -10.71 13.73
C LYS A 107 -38.74 -10.87 13.39
N PRO A 108 -39.34 -9.95 12.59
CA PRO A 108 -40.72 -10.10 12.15
C PRO A 108 -40.94 -11.41 11.38
N THR A 109 -42.15 -11.97 11.47
CA THR A 109 -42.49 -13.21 10.76
C THR A 109 -42.52 -12.96 9.25
N ALA A 110 -41.62 -13.61 8.53
CA ALA A 110 -41.59 -13.59 7.06
C ALA A 110 -42.25 -14.86 6.50
N SER A 111 -43.05 -14.71 5.44
CA SER A 111 -43.69 -15.83 4.74
C SER A 111 -42.99 -16.13 3.41
N GLY A 112 -43.27 -17.30 2.82
CA GLY A 112 -42.72 -17.73 1.53
C GLY A 112 -41.23 -18.05 1.55
N LEU A 113 -40.54 -17.80 0.43
CA LEU A 113 -39.10 -18.11 0.26
C LEU A 113 -38.22 -17.39 1.30
N SER A 114 -38.53 -16.13 1.59
CA SER A 114 -37.81 -15.36 2.61
C SER A 114 -37.92 -16.00 3.99
N GLY A 115 -39.12 -16.44 4.38
CA GLY A 115 -39.34 -17.15 5.64
C GLY A 115 -38.49 -18.42 5.75
N PHE A 116 -38.48 -19.24 4.69
CA PHE A 116 -37.64 -20.44 4.63
C PHE A 116 -36.14 -20.14 4.79
N LEU A 117 -35.64 -19.10 4.11
CA LEU A 117 -34.24 -18.69 4.21
C LEU A 117 -33.88 -18.14 5.61
N PHE A 118 -34.79 -17.42 6.26
CA PHE A 118 -34.61 -16.98 7.65
C PHE A 118 -34.62 -18.15 8.63
N SER A 119 -35.54 -19.10 8.50
CA SER A 119 -35.58 -20.30 9.35
C SER A 119 -34.32 -21.15 9.20
N SER A 120 -33.84 -21.30 7.96
CA SER A 120 -32.59 -22.03 7.68
C SER A 120 -31.38 -21.31 8.25
N LEU A 121 -31.36 -19.97 8.22
CA LEU A 121 -30.29 -19.17 8.83
C LEU A 121 -30.30 -19.28 10.35
N ALA A 122 -31.48 -19.20 10.97
CA ALA A 122 -31.64 -19.28 12.43
C ALA A 122 -31.20 -20.65 13.01
N ALA A 123 -31.16 -21.71 12.21
CA ALA A 123 -30.67 -23.02 12.65
C ALA A 123 -29.15 -23.06 12.90
N PHE A 124 -28.39 -22.14 12.30
CA PHE A 124 -26.93 -22.09 12.40
C PHE A 124 -26.42 -20.80 13.05
N ASP A 125 -27.10 -19.67 12.81
CA ASP A 125 -26.65 -18.34 13.20
C ASP A 125 -27.31 -17.87 14.49
N LEU A 126 -26.59 -18.02 15.60
CA LEU A 126 -26.98 -17.54 16.93
C LEU A 126 -26.64 -16.04 17.10
N PRO A 127 -27.31 -15.31 18.00
CA PRO A 127 -27.26 -13.85 18.03
C PRO A 127 -25.94 -13.23 18.52
N PHE A 128 -24.88 -14.00 18.80
CA PHE A 128 -23.69 -13.54 19.55
C PHE A 128 -22.44 -13.17 18.73
N ASN A 129 -22.37 -13.53 17.45
CA ASN A 129 -21.19 -13.29 16.61
C ASN A 129 -21.34 -11.98 15.80
N GLN A 130 -21.39 -10.85 16.49
CA GLN A 130 -21.74 -9.54 15.91
C GLN A 130 -20.54 -8.74 15.36
N ALA A 131 -19.80 -8.00 16.20
CA ALA A 131 -18.72 -7.12 15.74
C ALA A 131 -17.33 -7.77 15.87
N PRO A 132 -16.46 -7.69 14.84
CA PRO A 132 -16.73 -7.22 13.48
C PRO A 132 -17.58 -8.24 12.70
N SER A 133 -18.50 -7.78 11.85
CA SER A 133 -19.36 -8.69 11.08
C SER A 133 -18.52 -9.53 10.13
N LEU A 134 -18.48 -10.84 10.37
CA LEU A 134 -17.82 -11.80 9.49
C LEU A 134 -18.44 -11.79 8.09
N HIS A 135 -19.76 -11.60 8.01
CA HIS A 135 -20.47 -11.46 6.73
C HIS A 135 -19.94 -10.26 5.93
N ILE A 136 -19.73 -9.11 6.58
CA ILE A 136 -19.15 -7.92 5.93
C ILE A 136 -17.67 -8.12 5.57
N ILE A 137 -16.88 -8.77 6.43
CA ILE A 137 -15.48 -9.11 6.12
C ILE A 137 -15.41 -9.96 4.86
N LEU A 138 -16.23 -11.02 4.78
CA LEU A 138 -16.33 -11.90 3.62
C LEU A 138 -16.88 -11.15 2.40
N CYS A 139 -17.85 -10.26 2.56
CA CYS A 139 -18.36 -9.41 1.49
C CYS A 139 -17.24 -8.57 0.86
N VAL A 140 -16.32 -8.00 1.65
CA VAL A 140 -15.15 -7.26 1.15
C VAL A 140 -14.17 -8.19 0.43
N VAL A 141 -13.77 -9.30 1.05
CA VAL A 141 -12.75 -10.22 0.49
C VAL A 141 -13.25 -10.89 -0.79
N VAL A 142 -14.44 -11.48 -0.73
CA VAL A 142 -15.09 -12.15 -1.87
C VAL A 142 -15.43 -11.12 -2.94
N GLY A 143 -16.00 -9.97 -2.56
CA GLY A 143 -16.31 -8.89 -3.50
C GLY A 143 -15.09 -8.41 -4.28
N ALA A 144 -13.97 -8.19 -3.60
CA ALA A 144 -12.72 -7.81 -4.23
C ALA A 144 -12.19 -8.89 -5.20
N PHE A 145 -12.34 -10.17 -4.85
CA PHE A 145 -12.00 -11.29 -5.74
C PHE A 145 -12.84 -11.29 -7.02
N TYR A 146 -14.17 -11.15 -6.93
CA TYR A 146 -15.06 -11.16 -8.10
C TYR A 146 -14.90 -9.92 -8.97
N LEU A 147 -14.78 -8.72 -8.36
CA LEU A 147 -14.56 -7.47 -9.09
C LEU A 147 -13.27 -7.49 -9.92
N ARG A 148 -12.23 -8.17 -9.43
CA ARG A 148 -10.98 -8.38 -10.17
C ARG A 148 -11.14 -9.34 -11.36
N LYS A 149 -12.00 -10.34 -11.24
CA LYS A 149 -12.27 -11.32 -12.31
C LYS A 149 -13.13 -10.74 -13.42
N ALA A 150 -14.01 -9.79 -13.10
CA ALA A 150 -14.84 -9.10 -14.08
C ALA A 150 -13.98 -8.23 -15.02
N ARG A 151 -14.09 -8.45 -16.33
CA ARG A 151 -13.41 -7.63 -17.35
C ARG A 151 -14.26 -6.44 -17.80
N ALA A 152 -15.56 -6.65 -17.99
CA ALA A 152 -16.47 -5.62 -18.48
C ALA A 152 -16.82 -4.61 -17.38
N VAL A 153 -16.84 -3.32 -17.73
CA VAL A 153 -17.14 -2.22 -16.79
C VAL A 153 -18.55 -2.34 -16.22
N TRP A 154 -19.54 -2.67 -17.07
CA TRP A 154 -20.92 -2.87 -16.63
C TRP A 154 -21.05 -4.03 -15.62
N LEU A 155 -20.31 -5.13 -15.83
CA LEU A 155 -20.30 -6.27 -14.91
C LEU A 155 -19.66 -5.89 -13.58
N LYS A 156 -18.58 -5.10 -13.60
CA LYS A 156 -17.98 -4.55 -12.37
C LYS A 156 -18.97 -3.67 -11.60
N ALA A 157 -19.69 -2.80 -12.30
CA ALA A 157 -20.71 -1.95 -11.69
C ALA A 157 -21.85 -2.77 -11.09
N ALA A 158 -22.35 -3.78 -11.82
CA ALA A 158 -23.39 -4.68 -11.34
C ALA A 158 -22.95 -5.49 -10.12
N LEU A 159 -21.74 -6.05 -10.13
CA LEU A 159 -21.16 -6.74 -8.97
C LEU A 159 -20.98 -5.79 -7.78
N ALA A 160 -20.46 -4.58 -8.01
CA ALA A 160 -20.29 -3.59 -6.95
C ALA A 160 -21.64 -3.21 -6.32
N ALA A 161 -22.68 -3.00 -7.14
CA ALA A 161 -24.03 -2.75 -6.67
C ALA A 161 -24.59 -3.95 -5.88
N TRP A 162 -24.34 -5.18 -6.34
CA TRP A 162 -24.78 -6.38 -5.65
C TRP A 162 -24.08 -6.56 -4.29
N PHE A 163 -22.75 -6.40 -4.21
CA PHE A 163 -22.03 -6.45 -2.94
C PHE A 163 -22.41 -5.30 -1.99
N ALA A 164 -22.74 -4.12 -2.52
CA ALA A 164 -23.32 -3.04 -1.72
C ALA A 164 -24.69 -3.42 -1.15
N LEU A 165 -25.53 -4.11 -1.95
CA LEU A 165 -26.81 -4.63 -1.49
C LEU A 165 -26.65 -5.73 -0.43
N ILE A 166 -25.64 -6.60 -0.55
CA ILE A 166 -25.27 -7.57 0.50
C ILE A 166 -24.90 -6.80 1.78
N GLY A 167 -24.05 -5.77 1.68
CA GLY A 167 -23.69 -4.94 2.81
C GLY A 167 -24.88 -4.23 3.47
N LEU A 168 -25.84 -3.74 2.68
CA LEU A 168 -27.08 -3.14 3.18
C LEU A 168 -28.01 -4.19 3.80
N SER A 169 -28.01 -5.40 3.25
CA SER A 169 -28.91 -6.46 3.67
C SER A 169 -28.76 -6.80 5.15
N VAL A 170 -27.55 -6.69 5.71
CA VAL A 170 -27.29 -7.04 7.12
C VAL A 170 -28.10 -6.20 8.12
N LEU A 171 -28.37 -4.93 7.78
CA LEU A 171 -29.20 -4.03 8.60
C LEU A 171 -30.68 -4.31 8.37
N THR A 172 -31.08 -4.38 7.10
CA THR A 172 -32.50 -4.55 6.74
C THR A 172 -33.06 -5.94 7.06
N THR A 173 -32.19 -6.90 7.39
CA THR A 173 -32.54 -8.24 7.86
C THR A 173 -32.43 -8.38 9.39
N TYR A 174 -32.05 -7.30 10.10
CA TYR A 174 -31.76 -7.29 11.54
C TYR A 174 -30.80 -8.40 11.97
N GLN A 175 -29.78 -8.72 11.15
CA GLN A 175 -28.72 -9.66 11.55
C GLN A 175 -27.58 -8.96 12.32
N HIS A 176 -27.33 -7.70 11.99
CA HIS A 176 -26.21 -6.93 12.52
C HIS A 176 -26.63 -5.50 12.86
N HIS A 177 -25.94 -4.91 13.83
CA HIS A 177 -26.02 -3.49 14.11
C HIS A 177 -25.13 -2.69 13.18
N PHE A 178 -25.39 -1.38 13.10
CA PHE A 178 -24.61 -0.50 12.24
C PHE A 178 -23.11 -0.52 12.56
N ILE A 179 -22.72 -0.68 13.83
CA ILE A 179 -21.30 -0.71 14.24
C ILE A 179 -20.53 -1.91 13.65
N ASP A 180 -21.22 -3.00 13.31
CA ASP A 180 -20.63 -4.22 12.79
C ASP A 180 -20.15 -4.04 11.33
N ILE A 181 -20.74 -3.08 10.61
CA ILE A 181 -20.41 -2.77 9.23
C ILE A 181 -19.06 -2.07 9.10
N PRO A 182 -18.80 -0.88 9.69
CA PRO A 182 -17.50 -0.23 9.56
C PRO A 182 -16.39 -1.08 10.18
N THR A 183 -16.65 -1.79 11.29
CA THR A 183 -15.67 -2.70 11.90
C THR A 183 -15.39 -3.91 10.99
N GLY A 184 -16.42 -4.49 10.36
CA GLY A 184 -16.27 -5.53 9.34
C GLY A 184 -15.54 -5.05 8.08
N LEU A 185 -15.82 -3.84 7.61
CA LEU A 185 -15.11 -3.20 6.49
C LEU A 185 -13.63 -2.98 6.83
N ALA A 186 -13.32 -2.53 8.05
CA ALA A 186 -11.95 -2.37 8.53
C ALA A 186 -11.22 -3.71 8.55
N ALA A 187 -11.81 -4.74 9.16
CA ALA A 187 -11.22 -6.07 9.23
C ALA A 187 -11.05 -6.70 7.83
N GLY A 188 -12.02 -6.53 6.93
CA GLY A 188 -11.90 -6.96 5.52
C GLY A 188 -10.77 -6.24 4.77
N CYS A 189 -10.64 -4.93 4.96
CA CYS A 189 -9.49 -4.18 4.42
C CYS A 189 -8.17 -4.65 5.04
N LEU A 190 -8.14 -4.98 6.33
CA LEU A 190 -6.94 -5.47 7.01
C LEU A 190 -6.50 -6.83 6.46
N VAL A 191 -7.44 -7.74 6.18
CA VAL A 191 -7.16 -9.00 5.48
C VAL A 191 -6.53 -8.75 4.12
N LEU A 192 -7.10 -7.83 3.33
CA LEU A 192 -6.57 -7.47 2.01
C LEU A 192 -5.24 -6.71 2.08
N LEU A 193 -4.93 -6.06 3.20
CA LEU A 193 -3.63 -5.43 3.44
C LEU A 193 -2.55 -6.49 3.77
N ILE A 194 -2.87 -7.42 4.66
CA ILE A 194 -1.95 -8.51 5.06
C ILE A 194 -1.69 -9.44 3.88
N ARG A 195 -2.75 -9.82 3.15
CA ARG A 195 -2.69 -10.69 1.98
C ARG A 195 -3.41 -10.01 0.80
N PRO A 196 -2.70 -9.23 -0.02
CA PRO A 196 -3.30 -8.54 -1.16
C PRO A 196 -3.75 -9.51 -2.25
N LEU A 197 -4.66 -9.06 -3.11
CA LEU A 197 -5.17 -9.83 -4.25
C LEU A 197 -4.06 -10.16 -5.26
N ASP A 198 -3.13 -9.22 -5.45
CA ASP A 198 -1.98 -9.31 -6.33
C ASP A 198 -0.74 -8.80 -5.58
N GLY A 199 0.41 -9.44 -5.81
CA GLY A 199 1.68 -9.11 -5.15
C GLY A 199 2.02 -9.98 -3.95
N ALA A 200 3.12 -9.61 -3.29
CA ALA A 200 3.64 -10.31 -2.13
C ALA A 200 2.78 -10.03 -0.89
N PRO A 201 2.67 -11.00 0.06
CA PRO A 201 2.08 -10.71 1.36
C PRO A 201 2.90 -9.65 2.09
N LEU A 202 2.24 -8.97 3.03
CA LEU A 202 2.90 -8.02 3.89
C LEU A 202 4.01 -8.74 4.69
N SER A 203 5.25 -8.34 4.46
CA SER A 203 6.42 -8.97 5.07
C SER A 203 6.84 -8.25 6.34
N PHE A 204 7.35 -9.00 7.31
CA PHE A 204 8.01 -8.42 8.46
C PHE A 204 9.35 -7.80 8.06
N ALA A 205 9.56 -6.55 8.44
CA ALA A 205 10.79 -5.78 8.26
C ALA A 205 11.32 -5.34 9.64
N ILE A 206 11.59 -6.31 10.52
CA ILE A 206 12.12 -6.05 11.87
C ILE A 206 13.54 -5.49 11.74
N SER A 207 13.80 -4.38 12.40
CA SER A 207 15.13 -3.77 12.49
C SER A 207 15.47 -3.47 13.94
N ARG A 208 16.77 -3.46 14.27
CA ARG A 208 17.29 -3.12 15.61
C ARG A 208 17.50 -1.62 15.81
N GLU A 209 17.05 -0.78 14.89
CA GLU A 209 17.16 0.68 15.01
C GLU A 209 16.22 1.24 16.08
N ALA A 210 16.78 1.78 17.16
CA ALA A 210 16.02 2.37 18.28
C ALA A 210 15.05 3.48 17.83
N ALA A 211 15.42 4.25 16.79
CA ALA A 211 14.57 5.30 16.23
C ALA A 211 13.21 4.77 15.74
N ARG A 212 13.17 3.55 15.19
CA ARG A 212 11.93 2.93 14.72
C ARG A 212 10.97 2.66 15.88
N TYR A 213 11.47 2.11 16.98
CA TYR A 213 10.65 1.83 18.18
C TYR A 213 10.20 3.10 18.89
N LYS A 214 11.02 4.17 18.87
CA LYS A 214 10.62 5.49 19.39
C LYS A 214 9.38 6.03 18.65
N TRP A 215 9.42 6.02 17.32
CA TRP A 215 8.27 6.47 16.52
C TRP A 215 7.07 5.52 16.64
N ALA A 216 7.31 4.21 16.70
CA ALA A 216 6.25 3.23 16.97
C ALA A 216 5.55 3.51 18.30
N ALA A 217 6.29 3.76 19.38
CA ALA A 217 5.73 4.10 20.69
C ALA A 217 4.94 5.42 20.66
N LEU A 218 5.42 6.43 19.92
CA LEU A 218 4.71 7.71 19.77
C LEU A 218 3.38 7.52 19.04
N TYR A 219 3.36 6.82 17.90
CA TYR A 219 2.12 6.54 17.17
C TYR A 219 1.18 5.62 17.96
N LEU A 220 1.71 4.67 18.74
CA LEU A 220 0.92 3.84 19.64
C LEU A 220 0.29 4.69 20.76
N GLY A 221 1.04 5.64 21.33
CA GLY A 221 0.51 6.60 22.29
C GLY A 221 -0.62 7.46 21.70
N LEU A 222 -0.45 7.94 20.45
CA LEU A 222 -1.51 8.64 19.73
C LEU A 222 -2.73 7.75 19.46
N ALA A 223 -2.53 6.47 19.15
CA ALA A 223 -3.60 5.50 18.98
C ALA A 223 -4.40 5.31 20.29
N PHE A 224 -3.71 5.15 21.42
CA PHE A 224 -4.38 5.05 22.73
C PHE A 224 -5.09 6.34 23.12
N LEU A 225 -4.47 7.50 22.89
CA LEU A 225 -5.07 8.80 23.19
C LEU A 225 -6.37 9.03 22.39
N THR A 226 -6.34 8.75 21.09
CA THR A 226 -7.52 8.89 20.21
C THR A 226 -8.60 7.86 20.53
N LEU A 227 -8.23 6.63 20.92
CA LEU A 227 -9.19 5.63 21.39
C LEU A 227 -9.85 6.05 22.71
N PHE A 228 -9.05 6.55 23.66
CA PHE A 228 -9.56 7.06 24.93
C PHE A 228 -10.52 8.24 24.71
N ALA A 229 -10.14 9.19 23.84
CA ALA A 229 -11.01 10.29 23.44
C ALA A 229 -12.29 9.81 22.75
N ALA A 230 -12.23 8.76 21.92
CA ALA A 230 -13.41 8.17 21.27
C ALA A 230 -14.39 7.59 22.30
N ILE A 231 -13.89 6.81 23.27
CA ILE A 231 -14.71 6.15 24.31
C ILE A 231 -15.31 7.20 25.26
N LEU A 232 -14.51 8.15 25.74
CA LEU A 232 -14.97 9.18 26.65
C LEU A 232 -15.94 10.14 25.93
N GLY A 233 -15.59 10.57 24.72
CA GLY A 233 -16.45 11.39 23.87
C GLY A 233 -17.77 10.71 23.56
N ALA A 234 -17.78 9.39 23.34
CA ALA A 234 -19.01 8.65 23.09
C ALA A 234 -20.02 8.74 24.26
N LYS A 235 -19.52 8.79 25.49
CA LYS A 235 -20.35 8.94 26.70
C LYS A 235 -20.88 10.37 26.89
N ILE A 236 -20.10 11.38 26.53
CA ILE A 236 -20.45 12.79 26.81
C ILE A 236 -21.19 13.42 25.62
N TRP A 237 -20.68 13.27 24.40
CA TRP A 237 -21.15 13.99 23.21
C TRP A 237 -21.96 13.10 22.26
N GLY A 238 -22.02 11.80 22.53
CA GLY A 238 -22.77 10.81 21.78
C GLY A 238 -21.92 9.91 20.89
N ALA A 239 -22.52 8.82 20.42
CA ALA A 239 -21.82 7.71 19.78
C ALA A 239 -21.10 8.07 18.46
N TRP A 240 -21.33 9.25 17.88
CA TRP A 240 -20.57 9.74 16.72
C TRP A 240 -19.08 9.90 17.03
N MET A 241 -18.69 10.10 18.30
CA MET A 241 -17.28 10.17 18.70
C MET A 241 -16.55 8.84 18.51
N LEU A 242 -17.26 7.72 18.35
CA LEU A 242 -16.66 6.43 18.03
C LEU A 242 -15.94 6.44 16.67
N TRP A 243 -16.24 7.38 15.76
CA TRP A 243 -15.48 7.53 14.51
C TRP A 243 -14.00 7.87 14.74
N LEU A 244 -13.63 8.43 15.90
CA LEU A 244 -12.23 8.64 16.27
C LEU A 244 -11.47 7.31 16.46
N SER A 245 -12.16 6.20 16.70
CA SER A 245 -11.54 4.87 16.72
C SER A 245 -10.90 4.50 15.38
N TRP A 246 -11.40 5.05 14.27
CA TRP A 246 -10.77 4.88 12.95
C TRP A 246 -9.41 5.57 12.88
N ALA A 247 -9.27 6.75 13.50
CA ALA A 247 -7.98 7.42 13.65
C ALA A 247 -7.04 6.60 14.54
N SER A 248 -7.55 6.02 15.63
CA SER A 248 -6.78 5.11 16.49
C SER A 248 -6.25 3.91 15.70
N LEU A 249 -7.10 3.23 14.93
CA LEU A 249 -6.71 2.13 14.06
C LEU A 249 -5.63 2.55 13.05
N SER A 250 -5.82 3.70 12.41
CA SER A 250 -4.85 4.26 11.45
C SER A 250 -3.49 4.51 12.10
N PHE A 251 -3.43 5.07 13.32
CA PHE A 251 -2.18 5.30 14.04
C PHE A 251 -1.56 4.00 14.55
N ALA A 252 -2.36 3.04 15.00
CA ALA A 252 -1.88 1.72 15.39
C ALA A 252 -1.21 1.01 14.21
N LEU A 253 -1.80 1.06 13.01
CA LEU A 253 -1.19 0.48 11.81
C LEU A 253 0.13 1.18 11.44
N VAL A 254 0.22 2.50 11.57
CA VAL A 254 1.49 3.22 11.36
C VAL A 254 2.52 2.83 12.42
N ALA A 255 2.13 2.68 13.68
CA ALA A 255 3.00 2.18 14.74
C ALA A 255 3.55 0.78 14.40
N CYS A 256 2.70 -0.11 13.89
CA CYS A 256 3.07 -1.42 13.36
C CYS A 256 4.03 -1.31 12.15
N GLY A 257 3.82 -0.34 11.26
CA GLY A 257 4.74 0.06 10.20
C GLY A 257 6.14 0.34 10.71
N TYR A 258 6.26 1.23 11.69
CA TYR A 258 7.55 1.56 12.29
C TYR A 258 8.18 0.36 13.02
N ALA A 259 7.41 -0.37 13.83
CA ALA A 259 7.93 -1.46 14.64
C ALA A 259 8.35 -2.70 13.80
N PHE A 260 7.49 -3.17 12.89
CA PHE A 260 7.67 -4.49 12.30
C PHE A 260 7.25 -4.65 10.82
N LEU A 261 6.46 -3.76 10.22
CA LEU A 261 5.98 -3.94 8.82
C LEU A 261 6.75 -3.10 7.79
N GLY A 262 7.50 -2.10 8.23
CA GLY A 262 8.18 -1.15 7.35
C GLY A 262 7.21 -0.29 6.54
N ALA A 263 7.68 0.22 5.39
CA ALA A 263 6.86 1.00 4.46
C ALA A 263 5.77 0.17 3.74
N GLY A 264 5.80 -1.17 3.87
CA GLY A 264 4.81 -2.07 3.28
C GLY A 264 3.38 -1.81 3.75
N VAL A 265 3.20 -1.24 4.95
CA VAL A 265 1.86 -0.90 5.50
C VAL A 265 1.09 0.09 4.61
N PHE A 266 1.80 0.94 3.85
CA PHE A 266 1.18 1.89 2.93
C PHE A 266 0.72 1.23 1.61
N ALA A 267 1.14 -0.02 1.36
CA ALA A 267 0.84 -0.80 0.16
C ALA A 267 0.91 0.05 -1.12
N LYS A 268 1.99 0.82 -1.25
CA LYS A 268 2.23 1.69 -2.39
C LYS A 268 2.95 0.90 -3.49
N ASN A 269 2.34 0.86 -4.67
CA ASN A 269 2.94 0.18 -5.81
C ASN A 269 4.04 1.03 -6.48
N GLU A 270 4.78 0.42 -7.42
CA GLU A 270 5.87 1.07 -8.17
C GLU A 270 5.41 2.30 -8.97
N GLN A 271 4.14 2.34 -9.39
CA GLN A 271 3.53 3.46 -10.09
C GLN A 271 3.07 4.60 -9.16
N GLY A 272 3.26 4.44 -7.85
CA GLY A 272 2.94 5.43 -6.83
C GLY A 272 1.48 5.49 -6.40
N ARG A 273 0.70 4.41 -6.58
CA ARG A 273 -0.69 4.33 -6.11
C ARG A 273 -0.79 3.44 -4.87
N HIS A 274 -1.63 3.83 -3.91
CA HIS A 274 -1.92 3.00 -2.74
C HIS A 274 -2.96 1.94 -3.09
N ALA A 275 -2.82 0.75 -2.51
CA ALA A 275 -3.92 -0.21 -2.50
C ALA A 275 -5.13 0.40 -1.78
N PHE A 276 -6.34 0.13 -2.31
CA PHE A 276 -7.59 0.65 -1.73
C PHE A 276 -7.71 0.31 -0.23
N ALA A 277 -7.35 -0.91 0.16
CA ALA A 277 -7.36 -1.37 1.54
C ALA A 277 -6.47 -0.52 2.46
N ALA A 278 -5.22 -0.26 2.06
CA ALA A 278 -4.31 0.60 2.82
C ALA A 278 -4.85 2.04 2.90
N LYS A 279 -5.36 2.57 1.78
CA LYS A 279 -5.92 3.92 1.71
C LYS A 279 -7.12 4.11 2.61
N ALA A 280 -8.02 3.13 2.68
CA ALA A 280 -9.21 3.16 3.54
C ALA A 280 -8.83 3.10 5.03
N LEU A 281 -7.94 2.17 5.41
CA LEU A 281 -7.47 2.01 6.78
C LEU A 281 -6.64 3.18 7.28
N LEU A 282 -5.74 3.69 6.44
CA LEU A 282 -4.81 4.77 6.78
C LEU A 282 -5.38 6.17 6.49
N PHE A 283 -6.65 6.28 6.07
CA PHE A 283 -7.22 7.54 5.61
C PHE A 283 -6.99 8.72 6.59
N PRO A 284 -7.25 8.60 7.91
CA PRO A 284 -6.99 9.68 8.85
C PRO A 284 -5.52 10.10 8.87
N TYR A 285 -4.59 9.13 8.94
CA TYR A 285 -3.16 9.41 8.92
C TYR A 285 -2.73 10.09 7.62
N LEU A 286 -3.20 9.61 6.46
CA LEU A 286 -2.87 10.20 5.16
C LEU A 286 -3.38 11.64 5.05
N CYS A 287 -4.54 11.96 5.62
CA CYS A 287 -5.03 13.34 5.74
C CYS A 287 -4.10 14.19 6.60
N VAL A 288 -3.69 13.69 7.77
CA VAL A 288 -2.70 14.37 8.63
C VAL A 288 -1.37 14.59 7.90
N ALA A 289 -0.86 13.60 7.17
CA ALA A 289 0.37 13.70 6.39
C ALA A 289 0.27 14.79 5.29
N ARG A 290 -0.87 14.86 4.59
CA ARG A 290 -1.13 15.91 3.58
C ARG A 290 -1.20 17.30 4.18
N LEU A 291 -1.90 17.46 5.32
CA LEU A 291 -1.97 18.73 6.04
C LEU A 291 -0.60 19.16 6.56
N ASN A 292 0.18 18.22 7.11
CA ASN A 292 1.55 18.45 7.53
C ASN A 292 2.42 18.95 6.37
N ALA A 293 2.33 18.31 5.19
CA ALA A 293 3.06 18.77 4.01
C ALA A 293 2.57 20.13 3.48
N LEU A 294 1.29 20.47 3.59
CA LEU A 294 0.78 21.80 3.25
C LEU A 294 1.34 22.87 4.19
N PHE A 295 1.35 22.60 5.49
CA PHE A 295 1.84 23.51 6.50
C PHE A 295 3.33 23.81 6.32
N TRP A 296 4.17 22.78 6.19
CA TRP A 296 5.63 22.95 6.11
C TRP A 296 6.15 23.47 4.77
N LEU A 297 5.42 23.26 3.68
CA LEU A 297 5.80 23.76 2.35
C LEU A 297 5.30 25.19 2.09
N ARG A 298 4.48 25.76 2.98
CA ARG A 298 3.96 27.11 2.82
C ARG A 298 5.11 28.13 2.82
N GLY A 299 5.23 28.89 1.74
CA GLY A 299 6.27 29.91 1.58
C GLY A 299 7.68 29.39 1.31
N ARG A 300 7.85 28.10 0.97
CA ARG A 300 9.17 27.50 0.68
C ARG A 300 9.29 27.05 -0.77
N ARG A 301 10.54 26.94 -1.26
CA ARG A 301 10.85 26.36 -2.56
C ARG A 301 10.54 24.87 -2.57
N LEU A 302 9.76 24.43 -3.57
CA LEU A 302 9.26 23.06 -3.66
C LEU A 302 10.28 22.10 -4.30
N SER A 303 11.14 22.61 -5.16
CA SER A 303 12.20 21.87 -5.86
C SER A 303 13.37 22.79 -6.16
N ASP A 304 14.59 22.29 -5.98
CA ASP A 304 15.82 23.00 -6.36
C ASP A 304 16.65 22.11 -7.29
N GLU A 305 17.31 22.72 -8.27
CA GLU A 305 18.24 22.03 -9.17
C GLU A 305 19.57 21.81 -8.46
N ILE A 306 20.02 20.55 -8.44
CA ILE A 306 21.28 20.17 -7.77
C ILE A 306 22.40 20.03 -8.81
N LEU A 307 22.10 19.35 -9.92
CA LEU A 307 22.92 19.24 -11.12
C LEU A 307 22.04 19.57 -12.34
N PRO A 308 22.61 19.98 -13.49
CA PRO A 308 21.83 20.28 -14.68
C PRO A 308 20.85 19.14 -15.04
N GLY A 309 19.56 19.44 -15.02
CA GLY A 309 18.49 18.45 -15.31
C GLY A 309 18.12 17.52 -14.14
N LEU A 310 18.80 17.59 -12.98
CA LEU A 310 18.54 16.77 -11.80
C LEU A 310 18.13 17.62 -10.60
N TYR A 311 16.90 17.40 -10.14
CA TYR A 311 16.23 18.20 -9.13
C TYR A 311 15.97 17.40 -7.85
N LEU A 312 15.98 18.09 -6.71
CA LEU A 312 15.60 17.58 -5.41
C LEU A 312 14.39 18.34 -4.89
N GLY A 313 13.34 17.66 -4.43
CA GLY A 313 12.13 18.38 -4.00
C GLY A 313 11.04 17.58 -3.31
N SER A 314 9.86 18.21 -3.24
CA SER A 314 8.62 17.62 -2.73
C SER A 314 7.86 16.89 -3.83
N VAL A 315 7.21 15.79 -3.46
CA VAL A 315 6.28 15.02 -4.31
C VAL A 315 5.18 15.89 -4.92
N LYS A 316 4.84 17.06 -4.32
CA LYS A 316 3.84 17.98 -4.90
C LYS A 316 4.24 18.57 -6.26
N GLN A 317 5.54 18.65 -6.55
CA GLN A 317 6.04 19.19 -7.81
C GLN A 317 6.25 18.09 -8.87
N ALA A 318 6.11 16.81 -8.52
CA ALA A 318 6.43 15.68 -9.40
C ALA A 318 5.67 15.71 -10.74
N GLY A 319 4.47 16.30 -10.80
CA GLY A 319 3.71 16.42 -12.05
C GLY A 319 4.34 17.32 -13.13
N LYS A 320 5.39 18.09 -12.81
CA LYS A 320 6.06 19.03 -13.72
C LYS A 320 7.39 18.51 -14.29
N PHE A 321 7.73 17.24 -14.01
CA PHE A 321 8.99 16.62 -14.40
C PHE A 321 8.74 15.43 -15.32
N ASP A 322 9.70 15.16 -16.21
CA ASP A 322 9.62 14.06 -17.17
C ASP A 322 9.79 12.71 -16.48
N ALA A 323 10.73 12.63 -15.54
CA ALA A 323 10.99 11.44 -14.73
C ALA A 323 11.04 11.76 -13.23
N VAL A 324 10.46 10.88 -12.42
CA VAL A 324 10.37 11.06 -10.97
C VAL A 324 10.75 9.79 -10.23
N LEU A 325 11.67 9.91 -9.27
CA LEU A 325 11.91 8.94 -8.22
C LEU A 325 11.28 9.42 -6.91
N ASP A 326 10.24 8.73 -6.47
CA ASP A 326 9.51 9.07 -5.26
C ASP A 326 9.84 8.14 -4.09
N CYS A 327 10.43 8.72 -3.05
CA CYS A 327 10.81 8.04 -1.81
C CYS A 327 9.72 8.10 -0.72
N ALA A 328 8.62 8.82 -0.93
CA ALA A 328 7.58 8.98 0.08
C ALA A 328 6.60 7.80 0.08
N ALA A 329 6.37 7.18 1.23
CA ALA A 329 5.36 6.13 1.34
C ALA A 329 3.93 6.70 1.42
N GLU A 330 3.77 7.93 1.92
CA GLU A 330 2.47 8.49 2.35
C GLU A 330 1.70 9.22 1.23
N PHE A 331 2.33 9.49 0.10
CA PHE A 331 1.75 10.30 -0.97
C PHE A 331 1.53 9.46 -2.22
N GLU A 332 0.45 9.74 -2.96
CA GLU A 332 0.22 9.12 -4.26
C GLU A 332 0.86 9.97 -5.37
N ARG A 333 1.18 9.32 -6.49
CA ARG A 333 1.70 9.99 -7.70
C ARG A 333 0.75 11.11 -8.13
N PRO A 334 1.23 12.36 -8.26
CA PRO A 334 0.44 13.42 -8.86
C PRO A 334 0.29 13.20 -10.37
N GLY A 335 -0.80 13.70 -10.95
CA GLY A 335 -0.98 13.70 -12.40
C GLY A 335 0.12 14.50 -13.11
N GLY A 336 0.59 14.03 -14.27
CA GLY A 336 1.49 14.77 -15.16
C GLY A 336 2.90 14.18 -15.37
N ALA A 337 3.45 13.45 -14.39
CA ALA A 337 4.76 12.78 -14.57
C ALA A 337 4.65 11.72 -15.68
N GLN A 338 5.61 11.59 -16.59
CA GLN A 338 5.57 10.53 -17.62
C GLN A 338 6.19 9.24 -17.10
N ILE A 339 7.44 9.30 -16.65
CA ILE A 339 8.17 8.19 -16.05
C ILE A 339 8.12 8.33 -14.53
N TYR A 340 7.66 7.29 -13.82
CA TYR A 340 7.52 7.33 -12.37
C TYR A 340 7.98 6.04 -11.75
N ALA A 341 8.90 6.14 -10.79
CA ALA A 341 9.35 5.04 -9.95
C ALA A 341 9.10 5.40 -8.48
N SER A 342 8.43 4.50 -7.76
CA SER A 342 8.18 4.64 -6.33
C SER A 342 9.03 3.66 -5.54
N VAL A 343 9.88 4.16 -4.64
CA VAL A 343 10.60 3.37 -3.64
C VAL A 343 10.15 3.84 -2.26
N PRO A 344 9.02 3.32 -1.73
CA PRO A 344 8.41 3.87 -0.52
C PRO A 344 9.30 3.63 0.70
N MET A 345 9.63 4.70 1.43
CA MET A 345 10.40 4.67 2.68
C MET A 345 9.63 5.35 3.81
N LEU A 346 9.83 4.88 5.05
CA LEU A 346 9.27 5.53 6.23
C LEU A 346 9.93 6.87 6.51
N ASP A 347 9.14 7.87 6.90
CA ASP A 347 9.66 9.19 7.29
C ASP A 347 10.35 9.17 8.66
N MET A 348 11.19 10.17 8.93
CA MET A 348 11.86 10.40 10.24
C MET A 348 12.80 9.29 10.74
N ILE A 349 13.12 8.31 9.89
CA ILE A 349 14.17 7.31 10.13
C ILE A 349 15.20 7.36 9.02
N THR A 350 16.43 6.93 9.32
CA THR A 350 17.49 6.81 8.32
C THR A 350 17.18 5.62 7.41
N PRO A 351 17.16 5.79 6.08
CA PRO A 351 16.98 4.66 5.17
C PRO A 351 18.04 3.57 5.38
N SER A 352 17.63 2.31 5.20
CA SER A 352 18.52 1.16 5.25
C SER A 352 19.48 1.13 4.05
N ALA A 353 20.58 0.38 4.18
CA ALA A 353 21.55 0.25 3.09
C ALA A 353 20.91 -0.32 1.81
N ASP A 354 20.00 -1.28 1.94
CA ASP A 354 19.28 -1.88 0.81
C ASP A 354 18.28 -0.90 0.16
N GLU A 355 17.62 -0.05 0.96
CA GLU A 355 16.77 1.03 0.43
C GLU A 355 17.58 2.07 -0.32
N LEU A 356 18.73 2.49 0.23
CA LEU A 356 19.62 3.45 -0.42
C LEU A 356 20.18 2.92 -1.73
N LYS A 357 20.70 1.69 -1.72
CA LYS A 357 21.26 1.04 -2.91
C LYS A 357 20.21 0.90 -4.00
N ARG A 358 19.07 0.27 -3.70
CA ARG A 358 17.98 0.10 -4.67
C ARG A 358 17.48 1.43 -5.25
N SER A 359 17.40 2.46 -4.42
CA SER A 359 16.95 3.79 -4.87
C SER A 359 18.00 4.51 -5.70
N ALA A 360 19.28 4.36 -5.38
CA ALA A 360 20.38 4.92 -6.17
C ALA A 360 20.46 4.22 -7.54
N ASP A 361 20.31 2.89 -7.58
CA ASP A 361 20.28 2.11 -8.82
C ASP A 361 19.09 2.52 -9.71
N GLU A 362 17.90 2.71 -9.10
CA GLU A 362 16.72 3.16 -9.83
C GLU A 362 16.84 4.61 -10.30
N LEU A 363 17.47 5.49 -9.50
CA LEU A 363 17.77 6.86 -9.93
C LEU A 363 18.70 6.89 -11.14
N GLU A 364 19.76 6.09 -11.11
CA GLU A 364 20.70 5.96 -12.22
C GLU A 364 20.00 5.49 -13.49
N ARG A 365 19.11 4.48 -13.37
CA ARG A 365 18.29 3.99 -14.48
C ARG A 365 17.43 5.11 -15.07
N LEU A 366 16.77 5.91 -14.23
CA LEU A 366 15.95 7.03 -14.67
C LEU A 366 16.76 8.13 -15.36
N ILE A 367 17.94 8.46 -14.81
CA ILE A 367 18.85 9.45 -15.38
C ILE A 367 19.31 9.01 -16.77
N LYS A 368 19.79 7.76 -16.92
CA LYS A 368 20.20 7.23 -18.23
C LYS A 368 19.08 7.22 -19.26
N THR A 369 17.89 6.77 -18.85
CA THR A 369 16.72 6.69 -19.74
C THR A 369 16.25 8.08 -20.19
N THR A 370 16.35 9.08 -19.31
CA THR A 370 15.76 10.41 -19.53
C THR A 370 16.76 11.38 -20.13
N LEU A 371 17.95 11.51 -19.54
CA LEU A 371 18.94 12.52 -19.89
C LEU A 371 19.93 12.05 -20.96
N CYS A 372 20.23 10.75 -21.03
CA CYS A 372 21.22 10.20 -21.97
C CYS A 372 20.61 9.52 -23.21
N GLY A 373 19.28 9.42 -23.31
CA GLY A 373 18.56 8.69 -24.37
C GLY A 373 18.57 9.32 -25.77
N GLY A 374 19.71 9.84 -26.23
CA GLY A 374 19.95 10.31 -27.60
C GLY A 374 20.63 9.27 -28.51
N GLU A 375 21.10 8.15 -27.98
CA GLU A 375 21.64 7.04 -28.77
C GLU A 375 20.64 5.89 -28.82
N THR A 376 20.18 5.60 -30.03
CA THR A 376 19.26 4.52 -30.38
C THR A 376 19.81 3.16 -29.96
N LEU A 377 19.05 2.42 -29.14
CA LEU A 377 19.11 0.96 -29.09
C LEU A 377 17.72 0.39 -29.37
N PRO A 378 17.60 -0.67 -30.21
CA PRO A 378 16.33 -1.08 -30.78
C PRO A 378 15.44 -1.74 -29.74
N GLN A 379 14.14 -1.55 -29.94
CA GLN A 379 13.05 -2.20 -29.21
C GLN A 379 13.32 -3.70 -29.01
N ARG A 380 13.57 -4.09 -27.76
CA ARG A 380 13.18 -5.40 -27.24
C ARG A 380 12.72 -5.25 -25.79
N ALA A 381 11.48 -4.80 -25.65
CA ALA A 381 10.73 -4.86 -24.42
C ALA A 381 9.36 -5.49 -24.72
N ALA A 382 9.37 -6.81 -24.87
CA ALA A 382 8.22 -7.68 -24.65
C ALA A 382 8.79 -9.07 -24.34
N GLU A 383 8.29 -9.69 -23.28
CA GLU A 383 8.70 -10.98 -22.70
C GLU A 383 9.91 -10.96 -21.74
N LEU A 384 9.63 -10.55 -20.49
CA LEU A 384 10.23 -11.17 -19.30
C LEU A 384 9.15 -11.25 -18.22
N GLY A 385 8.13 -12.05 -18.52
CA GLY A 385 7.22 -12.59 -17.52
C GLY A 385 7.69 -13.98 -17.13
N LEU A 386 7.77 -14.21 -15.82
CA LEU A 386 7.71 -15.52 -15.15
C LEU A 386 8.80 -16.53 -15.55
N ASN A 387 9.78 -16.75 -14.66
CA ASN A 387 10.16 -18.07 -14.13
C ASN A 387 11.51 -17.99 -13.41
N PHE A 388 11.50 -17.88 -12.08
CA PHE A 388 12.60 -18.40 -11.27
C PHE A 388 12.01 -19.21 -10.11
N SER A 389 11.79 -20.49 -10.41
CA SER A 389 11.67 -21.58 -9.45
C SER A 389 13.00 -22.33 -9.46
N ALA A 390 13.49 -22.63 -8.27
CA ALA A 390 14.75 -23.27 -7.98
C ALA A 390 15.02 -24.57 -8.77
N LYS A 391 16.24 -24.69 -9.33
CA LYS A 391 17.09 -25.88 -9.18
C LYS A 391 18.52 -25.57 -9.68
N ALA A 392 19.48 -25.76 -8.79
CA ALA A 392 20.91 -25.76 -9.10
C ALA A 392 21.28 -26.98 -9.95
N GLY A 393 22.15 -26.77 -10.94
CA GLY A 393 22.72 -27.80 -11.81
C GLY A 393 23.76 -27.16 -12.74
N CYS A 394 24.96 -27.75 -12.75
CA CYS A 394 26.23 -27.25 -13.28
C CYS A 394 26.31 -26.86 -14.77
N THR A 395 27.29 -25.97 -15.03
CA THR A 395 28.20 -25.87 -16.20
C THR A 395 27.61 -25.72 -17.61
N HIS A 396 27.89 -24.60 -18.30
CA HIS A 396 28.98 -24.48 -19.29
C HIS A 396 29.10 -23.04 -19.80
N GLY A 397 30.31 -22.59 -20.06
CA GLY A 397 30.60 -21.23 -20.52
C GLY A 397 30.21 -20.98 -21.97
N ARG A 398 29.96 -19.71 -22.28
CA ARG A 398 30.28 -19.13 -23.58
C ARG A 398 30.39 -17.61 -23.46
N ASP A 399 31.58 -17.13 -23.82
CA ASP A 399 31.99 -15.73 -23.87
C ASP A 399 31.04 -14.86 -24.68
N PHE A 400 30.65 -13.72 -24.11
CA PHE A 400 30.41 -12.49 -24.85
C PHE A 400 31.04 -11.34 -24.08
N LYS A 401 32.24 -10.94 -24.52
CA LYS A 401 32.95 -9.76 -24.05
C LYS A 401 32.20 -8.51 -24.52
N PHE A 402 31.73 -7.70 -23.59
CA PHE A 402 31.50 -6.27 -23.81
C PHE A 402 32.42 -5.53 -22.84
N ASN A 403 33.39 -4.83 -23.42
CA ASN A 403 34.37 -4.02 -22.71
C ASN A 403 33.83 -2.59 -22.64
N GLU A 404 33.29 -2.17 -21.50
CA GLU A 404 32.75 -0.82 -21.32
C GLU A 404 32.83 -0.41 -19.84
N GLN A 405 34.00 0.06 -19.39
CA GLN A 405 34.13 0.50 -17.99
C GLN A 405 35.09 1.67 -17.75
N MET A 406 35.39 2.45 -18.79
CA MET A 406 36.05 3.76 -18.64
C MET A 406 35.12 4.95 -18.91
N ASP A 407 33.82 4.74 -19.14
CA ASP A 407 32.90 5.77 -19.64
C ASP A 407 32.02 6.47 -18.58
N SER A 408 31.90 5.97 -17.34
CA SER A 408 30.92 6.54 -16.39
C SER A 408 31.33 7.88 -15.75
N ARG A 409 32.64 8.13 -15.54
CA ARG A 409 33.15 9.42 -15.05
C ARG A 409 32.95 10.56 -16.06
N VAL A 410 32.97 10.20 -17.34
CA VAL A 410 32.90 11.13 -18.46
C VAL A 410 31.46 11.34 -18.88
N ASN A 411 30.57 10.34 -18.82
CA ASN A 411 29.27 10.43 -19.51
C ASN A 411 28.30 11.52 -19.04
N LEU A 412 28.14 11.82 -17.74
CA LEU A 412 27.24 12.91 -17.35
C LEU A 412 27.91 14.28 -17.50
N LEU A 413 29.16 14.46 -17.03
CA LEU A 413 29.89 15.71 -17.21
C LEU A 413 30.19 16.02 -18.68
N ALA A 414 30.33 15.00 -19.55
CA ALA A 414 30.50 15.13 -20.99
C ALA A 414 29.18 15.22 -21.75
N CYS A 415 28.09 14.56 -21.33
CA CYS A 415 26.75 14.87 -21.85
C CYS A 415 26.34 16.31 -21.49
N VAL A 416 26.71 16.77 -20.29
CA VAL A 416 26.52 18.14 -19.82
C VAL A 416 27.42 19.10 -20.58
N ALA A 417 28.71 18.82 -20.75
CA ALA A 417 29.62 19.64 -21.54
C ALA A 417 29.24 19.66 -23.03
N ALA A 418 28.67 18.58 -23.57
CA ALA A 418 28.16 18.54 -24.94
C ALA A 418 26.88 19.38 -25.11
N ASN A 419 26.02 19.45 -24.09
CA ASN A 419 24.87 20.35 -24.07
C ASN A 419 25.27 21.81 -23.81
N GLU A 420 26.26 22.09 -22.96
CA GLU A 420 26.82 23.44 -22.76
C GLU A 420 27.56 23.94 -24.01
N SER A 421 28.32 23.08 -24.69
CA SER A 421 28.99 23.39 -25.96
C SER A 421 27.99 23.68 -27.07
N LYS A 422 26.87 22.93 -27.15
CA LYS A 422 25.76 23.23 -28.06
C LYS A 422 25.08 24.57 -27.74
N ASN A 423 24.93 24.91 -26.46
CA ASN A 423 24.37 26.21 -26.04
C ASN A 423 25.33 27.38 -26.34
N ALA A 424 26.63 27.22 -26.10
CA ALA A 424 27.64 28.25 -26.40
C ALA A 424 27.80 28.49 -27.92
N LYS A 425 27.66 27.44 -28.74
CA LYS A 425 27.63 27.56 -30.21
C LYS A 425 26.33 28.19 -30.74
N ALA A 426 25.21 28.02 -30.04
CA ALA A 426 23.94 28.67 -30.37
C ALA A 426 23.94 30.16 -29.97
N GLU A 427 24.61 30.54 -28.88
CA GLU A 427 24.80 31.94 -28.47
C GLU A 427 25.70 32.74 -29.41
N GLN A 428 26.62 32.10 -30.15
CA GLN A 428 27.45 32.78 -31.17
C GLN A 428 26.76 32.97 -32.53
N ILE A 429 25.58 32.38 -32.75
CA ILE A 429 24.86 32.46 -34.04
C ILE A 429 23.65 33.44 -33.97
N LEU A 430 23.32 33.98 -32.79
CA LEU A 430 22.16 34.86 -32.59
C LEU A 430 22.58 36.28 -32.18
N THR A 431 23.30 36.95 -33.06
CA THR A 431 23.24 38.41 -33.23
C THR A 431 22.43 38.69 -34.48
N ASP A 432 21.10 38.54 -34.40
CA ASP A 432 20.15 39.43 -35.06
C ASP A 432 18.69 39.01 -34.76
N SER A 433 17.97 39.97 -34.16
CA SER A 433 16.51 40.16 -34.23
C SER A 433 15.53 39.20 -33.51
N ASN A 434 14.87 39.80 -32.52
CA ASN A 434 13.49 39.64 -32.02
C ASN A 434 13.05 38.38 -31.25
N GLU A 435 12.92 38.61 -29.94
CA GLU A 435 11.90 38.10 -28.99
C GLU A 435 11.05 36.91 -29.47
N ARG A 436 11.58 35.72 -29.23
CA ARG A 436 10.78 34.54 -28.90
C ARG A 436 11.62 33.68 -27.96
N THR A 437 11.19 33.57 -26.70
CA THR A 437 11.81 32.73 -25.66
C THR A 437 12.01 31.31 -26.18
N THR A 438 13.25 30.99 -26.54
CA THR A 438 13.69 29.65 -26.90
C THR A 438 13.79 28.82 -25.62
N GLU A 439 12.69 28.19 -25.23
CA GLU A 439 12.73 27.05 -24.30
C GLU A 439 13.46 25.89 -24.99
N THR A 440 14.79 25.81 -24.81
CA THR A 440 15.55 24.59 -25.03
C THR A 440 15.14 23.60 -23.93
N ASN A 441 14.09 22.83 -24.23
CA ASN A 441 13.38 21.96 -23.30
C ASN A 441 14.24 20.72 -22.95
N GLY A 442 15.25 20.93 -22.11
CA GLY A 442 16.04 19.86 -21.50
C GLY A 442 15.15 19.04 -20.58
N LYS A 443 15.10 17.73 -20.79
CA LYS A 443 14.34 16.80 -19.94
C LYS A 443 14.80 16.93 -18.48
N LYS A 444 13.88 16.80 -17.54
CA LYS A 444 14.12 17.03 -16.10
C LYS A 444 13.76 15.80 -15.28
N VAL A 445 14.68 15.42 -14.38
CA VAL A 445 14.53 14.32 -13.42
C VAL A 445 14.37 14.88 -12.01
N LEU A 446 13.37 14.41 -11.27
CA LEU A 446 13.14 14.78 -9.88
C LEU A 446 13.35 13.60 -8.92
N VAL A 447 14.14 13.80 -7.88
CA VAL A 447 14.17 12.95 -6.69
C VAL A 447 13.34 13.61 -5.59
N CYS A 448 12.27 12.96 -5.15
CA CYS A 448 11.36 13.58 -4.18
C CYS A 448 10.98 12.69 -2.99
N CYS A 449 10.59 13.35 -1.90
CA CYS A 449 9.85 12.76 -0.81
C CYS A 449 8.73 13.73 -0.37
N ALA A 450 8.17 13.61 0.83
CA ALA A 450 7.11 14.50 1.30
C ALA A 450 7.52 15.99 1.22
N LEU A 451 8.67 16.35 1.81
CA LEU A 451 9.19 17.72 1.86
C LEU A 451 10.47 17.95 1.05
N GLY A 452 11.16 16.88 0.66
CA GLY A 452 12.45 16.96 -0.04
C GLY A 452 13.65 17.25 0.85
N TYR A 453 13.62 16.87 2.14
CA TYR A 453 14.69 17.22 3.11
C TYR A 453 15.47 16.02 3.66
N GLY A 454 14.82 14.86 3.84
CA GLY A 454 15.42 13.69 4.50
C GLY A 454 15.64 12.52 3.55
N ARG A 455 14.58 11.74 3.30
CA ARG A 455 14.62 10.52 2.45
C ARG A 455 15.22 10.74 1.07
N SER A 456 14.66 11.66 0.29
CA SER A 456 15.15 11.96 -1.07
C SER A 456 16.56 12.56 -1.09
N ALA A 457 16.90 13.38 -0.10
CA ALA A 457 18.26 13.91 0.05
C ALA A 457 19.27 12.80 0.36
N SER A 458 18.89 11.81 1.17
CA SER A 458 19.72 10.64 1.48
C SER A 458 19.97 9.77 0.25
N VAL A 459 18.94 9.56 -0.57
CA VAL A 459 19.03 8.82 -1.83
C VAL A 459 19.92 9.56 -2.84
N LEU A 460 19.70 10.86 -3.03
CA LEU A 460 20.52 11.65 -3.93
C LEU A 460 21.99 11.69 -3.48
N LEU A 461 22.25 11.79 -2.17
CA LEU A 461 23.60 11.72 -1.62
C LEU A 461 24.24 10.36 -1.90
N ALA A 462 23.50 9.25 -1.76
CA ALA A 462 24.00 7.91 -2.08
C ALA A 462 24.36 7.80 -3.56
N TRP A 463 23.50 8.29 -4.45
CA TRP A 463 23.75 8.28 -5.89
C TRP A 463 24.97 9.13 -6.27
N LEU A 464 25.15 10.32 -5.69
CA LEU A 464 26.31 11.17 -5.96
C LEU A 464 27.64 10.50 -5.58
N VAL A 465 27.65 9.72 -4.49
CA VAL A 465 28.86 9.03 -4.04
C VAL A 465 29.12 7.75 -4.83
N ILE A 466 28.07 6.97 -5.11
CA ILE A 466 28.18 5.67 -5.79
C ILE A 466 28.44 5.85 -7.29
N TYR A 467 27.63 6.68 -7.96
CA TYR A 467 27.61 6.81 -9.43
C TYR A 467 28.35 8.06 -9.91
N ALA A 468 28.14 9.22 -9.29
CA ALA A 468 28.87 10.44 -9.68
C ALA A 468 30.31 10.49 -9.14
N GLY A 469 30.68 9.58 -8.24
CA GLY A 469 32.05 9.41 -7.75
C GLY A 469 32.55 10.50 -6.80
N LEU A 470 31.65 11.34 -6.28
CA LEU A 470 31.98 12.40 -5.33
C LEU A 470 32.37 11.83 -3.96
N GLY A 471 33.21 12.57 -3.22
CA GLY A 471 33.40 12.34 -1.79
C GLY A 471 32.09 12.61 -1.05
N PHE A 472 31.84 11.91 0.07
CA PHE A 472 30.61 12.10 0.84
C PHE A 472 30.43 13.55 1.31
N ASP A 473 31.50 14.19 1.81
CA ASP A 473 31.43 15.55 2.32
C ASP A 473 31.24 16.56 1.17
N ASP A 474 31.86 16.34 0.02
CA ASP A 474 31.68 17.17 -1.18
C ASP A 474 30.25 17.09 -1.69
N ALA A 475 29.69 15.88 -1.77
CA ALA A 475 28.31 15.66 -2.16
C ALA A 475 27.34 16.32 -1.16
N LEU A 476 27.59 16.19 0.15
CA LEU A 476 26.76 16.83 1.17
C LEU A 476 26.83 18.37 1.09
N ASN A 477 28.01 18.93 0.86
CA ASN A 477 28.20 20.37 0.69
C ASN A 477 27.51 20.88 -0.58
N LEU A 478 27.54 20.11 -1.68
CA LEU A 478 26.80 20.42 -2.89
C LEU A 478 25.28 20.48 -2.65
N LEU A 479 24.70 19.51 -1.94
CA LEU A 479 23.28 19.60 -1.62
C LEU A 479 22.98 20.83 -0.74
N LYS A 480 23.80 21.08 0.30
CA LYS A 480 23.60 22.19 1.25
C LYS A 480 23.72 23.58 0.59
N SER A 481 24.56 23.72 -0.43
CA SER A 481 24.70 24.99 -1.15
C SER A 481 23.50 25.29 -2.06
N ARG A 482 22.79 24.26 -2.52
CA ARG A 482 21.64 24.39 -3.43
C ARG A 482 20.29 24.40 -2.72
N ARG A 483 20.16 23.78 -1.54
CA ARG A 483 18.90 23.65 -0.81
C ARG A 483 19.05 24.05 0.65
N GLU A 484 18.25 25.04 1.06
CA GLU A 484 18.26 25.67 2.39
C GLU A 484 18.14 24.67 3.56
N LYS A 485 17.36 23.60 3.38
CA LYS A 485 17.07 22.64 4.44
C LYS A 485 17.36 21.20 4.00
N ILE A 486 18.27 20.56 4.71
CA ILE A 486 18.62 19.15 4.56
C ILE A 486 18.71 18.52 5.95
N ALA A 487 18.02 17.40 6.12
CA ALA A 487 17.94 16.66 7.38
C ALA A 487 18.43 15.24 7.15
N VAL A 488 19.76 15.09 7.06
CA VAL A 488 20.45 13.81 6.86
C VAL A 488 21.14 13.41 8.17
N ALA A 489 20.97 12.15 8.58
CA ALA A 489 21.59 11.62 9.79
C ALA A 489 23.10 11.41 9.62
N SER A 490 23.88 11.62 10.69
CA SER A 490 25.34 11.39 10.69
C SER A 490 25.70 9.93 10.37
N SER A 491 24.88 8.97 10.83
CA SER A 491 25.04 7.54 10.55
C SER A 491 24.93 7.16 9.07
N LEU A 492 24.44 8.08 8.22
CA LEU A 492 24.34 7.84 6.78
C LEU A 492 25.72 7.78 6.11
N ARG A 493 26.72 8.48 6.67
CA ARG A 493 28.09 8.54 6.11
C ARG A 493 28.70 7.16 5.99
N GLU A 494 28.72 6.41 7.09
CA GLU A 494 29.29 5.06 7.12
C GLU A 494 28.55 4.11 6.17
N ARG A 495 27.21 4.20 6.12
CA ARG A 495 26.38 3.38 5.22
C ARG A 495 26.71 3.64 3.75
N ILE A 496 26.73 4.91 3.33
CA ILE A 496 26.96 5.28 1.93
C ILE A 496 28.40 4.97 1.51
N VAL A 497 29.39 5.27 2.36
CA VAL A 497 30.81 4.97 2.05
C VAL A 497 31.02 3.47 1.88
N ARG A 498 30.41 2.65 2.73
CA ARG A 498 30.46 1.19 2.60
C ARG A 498 29.82 0.71 1.29
N LEU A 499 28.62 1.20 0.98
CA LEU A 499 27.93 0.86 -0.28
C LEU A 499 28.76 1.25 -1.52
N ALA A 500 29.42 2.41 -1.50
CA ALA A 500 30.28 2.84 -2.59
C ALA A 500 31.54 1.98 -2.72
N ALA A 501 32.12 1.53 -1.60
CA ALA A 501 33.25 0.60 -1.61
C ALA A 501 32.84 -0.77 -2.19
N GLU A 502 31.68 -1.30 -1.80
CA GLU A 502 31.12 -2.54 -2.34
C GLU A 502 30.84 -2.43 -3.84
N ALA A 503 30.27 -1.31 -4.30
CA ALA A 503 30.03 -1.06 -5.73
C ALA A 503 31.33 -1.03 -6.55
N ARG A 504 32.39 -0.38 -6.03
CA ARG A 504 33.72 -0.32 -6.66
C ARG A 504 34.45 -1.65 -6.65
N ALA A 505 34.20 -2.52 -5.67
CA ALA A 505 34.79 -3.85 -5.62
C ALA A 505 34.16 -4.75 -6.67
N ASN A 506 32.83 -4.72 -6.80
CA ASN A 506 32.11 -5.49 -7.81
C ASN A 506 32.51 -5.07 -9.23
N SER A 507 32.69 -3.76 -9.47
CA SER A 507 33.12 -3.25 -10.78
C SER A 507 34.58 -3.58 -11.13
N LYS A 508 35.40 -4.11 -10.20
CA LYS A 508 36.79 -4.52 -10.46
C LYS A 508 36.94 -6.04 -10.60
N ALA A 509 35.90 -6.80 -10.23
CA ALA A 509 35.89 -8.25 -10.29
C ALA A 509 35.25 -8.79 -11.58
N GLU A 510 34.51 -7.94 -12.29
CA GLU A 510 34.07 -8.10 -13.68
C GLU A 510 35.17 -7.58 -14.63
#